data_AF-A0A957IJQ1-F1
#
_entry.id   AF-A0A957IJQ1-F1
#
_cell.length_a   1.000
_cell.length_b   1.000
_cell.length_c   1.000
_cell.angle_alpha   90.00
_cell.angle_beta   90.00
_cell.angle_gamma   90.00
#
_symmetry.space_group_name_H-M   'P 1'
#
loop_
_entity.id
_entity.type
_entity.pdbx_description
1 polymer ?
#
loop_
_entity_poly.entity_id
_entity_poly.type
_entity_poly.pdbx_seq_one_letter_code
_entity_poly.pdbx_strand_id
1 'polypeptide(L)'
;MTKEKPEVQRWQGYTLAEYVALRNGVPLGDGRSLRNMLQRSFGAASFAGFWQYWNPIWGYGLGRYVYAPLRRVLHPAIAFILTFAISGGLHDLATMAVRWSPAFLFTPWFVLLGMGAVLGRVAGMDLAKRPFWLRVTVNLAYLVVCLLPAVAVRNWIL
;
A
#
# COMPACT_ATOMS: atom_id res chain seq x y z
N MET A 1 29.04 15.10 2.05
CA MET A 1 28.03 14.15 2.58
C MET A 1 26.70 14.40 1.87
N THR A 2 26.45 13.67 0.79
CA THR A 2 25.27 13.83 -0.07
C THR A 2 24.06 13.32 0.70
N LYS A 3 23.16 14.21 1.13
CA LYS A 3 21.85 13.82 1.67
C LYS A 3 21.11 13.06 0.58
N GLU A 4 21.03 11.74 0.68
CA GLU A 4 20.17 10.94 -0.18
C GLU A 4 18.76 11.53 -0.12
N LYS A 5 18.27 12.02 -1.27
CA LYS A 5 16.89 12.44 -1.41
C LYS A 5 16.02 11.22 -1.09
N PRO A 6 15.03 11.32 -0.19
CA PRO A 6 14.17 10.19 0.14
C PRO A 6 13.55 9.63 -1.13
N GLU A 7 13.55 8.30 -1.26
CA GLU A 7 13.17 7.48 -2.43
C GLU A 7 11.91 7.99 -3.19
N VAL A 8 11.01 8.65 -2.46
CA VAL A 8 9.81 9.35 -2.94
C VAL A 8 10.08 10.36 -4.06
N GLN A 9 11.24 11.03 -4.08
CA GLN A 9 11.58 12.00 -5.12
C GLN A 9 12.09 11.37 -6.42
N ARG A 10 12.56 10.11 -6.40
CA ARG A 10 13.26 9.52 -7.56
C ARG A 10 12.34 9.07 -8.69
N TRP A 11 11.10 8.67 -8.39
CA TRP A 11 10.20 8.06 -9.39
C TRP A 11 9.19 9.03 -10.02
N GLN A 12 9.15 10.31 -9.62
CA GLN A 12 8.19 11.27 -10.18
C GLN A 12 8.40 11.58 -11.67
N GLY A 13 9.61 11.32 -12.18
CA GLY A 13 9.95 11.43 -13.60
C GLY A 13 9.75 10.13 -14.39
N TYR A 14 9.36 9.02 -13.74
CA TYR A 14 9.19 7.74 -14.43
C TYR A 14 7.82 7.68 -15.09
N THR A 15 7.77 7.08 -16.28
CA THR A 15 6.55 6.57 -16.89
C THR A 15 5.97 5.42 -16.06
N LEU A 16 4.70 5.09 -16.30
CA LEU A 16 4.07 3.92 -15.65
C LEU A 16 4.87 2.64 -15.91
N ALA A 17 5.33 2.42 -17.16
CA ALA A 17 6.07 1.22 -17.53
C ALA A 17 7.40 1.11 -16.76
N GLU A 18 8.15 2.22 -16.64
CA GLU A 18 9.40 2.27 -15.88
C GLU A 18 9.15 2.06 -14.38
N TYR A 19 8.08 2.65 -13.83
CA TYR A 19 7.70 2.45 -12.43
C TYR A 19 7.35 0.98 -12.15
N VAL A 20 6.55 0.35 -13.02
CA VAL A 20 6.20 -1.07 -12.87
C VAL A 20 7.44 -1.96 -12.99
N ALA A 21 8.31 -1.69 -13.97
CA ALA A 21 9.56 -2.43 -14.12
C ALA A 21 10.45 -2.32 -12.87
N LEU A 22 10.55 -1.12 -12.27
CA LEU A 22 11.28 -0.90 -11.02
C LEU A 22 10.71 -1.76 -9.86
N ARG A 23 9.39 -1.76 -9.67
CA ARG A 23 8.75 -2.42 -8.53
C ARG A 23 8.63 -3.93 -8.69
N ASN A 24 8.25 -4.41 -9.87
CA ASN A 24 8.04 -5.84 -10.15
C ASN A 24 9.28 -6.56 -10.70
N GLY A 25 10.28 -5.82 -11.18
CA GLY A 25 11.47 -6.40 -11.82
C GLY A 25 11.20 -6.98 -13.22
N VAL A 26 10.01 -6.78 -13.77
CA VAL A 26 9.61 -7.21 -15.12
C VAL A 26 8.75 -6.13 -15.78
N PRO A 27 8.73 -6.05 -17.13
CA PRO A 27 7.93 -5.06 -17.85
C PRO A 27 6.43 -5.15 -17.55
N LEU A 28 5.72 -4.05 -17.79
CA LEU A 28 4.26 -4.02 -17.72
C LEU A 28 3.66 -5.04 -18.70
N GLY A 29 2.74 -5.87 -18.24
CA GLY A 29 2.09 -6.92 -19.04
C GLY A 29 2.82 -8.28 -19.05
N ASP A 30 3.98 -8.40 -18.40
CA ASP A 30 4.68 -9.69 -18.27
C ASP A 30 3.89 -10.69 -17.40
N GLY A 31 3.78 -11.94 -17.83
CA GLY A 31 3.03 -12.99 -17.12
C GLY A 31 3.59 -13.32 -15.72
N ARG A 32 4.85 -12.98 -15.44
CA ARG A 32 5.46 -13.14 -14.10
C ARG A 32 5.10 -12.00 -13.15
N SER A 33 4.44 -10.94 -13.63
CA SER A 33 4.11 -9.74 -12.85
C SER A 33 3.36 -10.08 -11.57
N LEU A 34 2.32 -10.92 -11.64
CA LEU A 34 1.54 -11.32 -10.46
C LEU A 34 2.38 -12.11 -9.45
N ARG A 35 3.16 -13.09 -9.91
CA ARG A 35 4.07 -13.86 -9.06
C ARG A 35 5.07 -12.96 -8.35
N ASN A 36 5.74 -12.08 -9.09
CA ASN A 36 6.74 -11.17 -8.54
C ASN A 36 6.12 -10.19 -7.55
N MET A 37 4.95 -9.64 -7.87
CA MET A 37 4.19 -8.74 -7.00
C MET A 37 3.91 -9.41 -5.65
N LEU A 38 3.34 -10.63 -5.66
CA LEU A 38 3.00 -11.36 -4.43
C LEU A 38 4.27 -11.73 -3.64
N GLN A 39 5.28 -12.29 -4.31
CA GLN A 39 6.53 -12.68 -3.65
C GLN A 39 7.24 -11.49 -3.01
N ARG A 40 7.29 -10.34 -3.68
CA ARG A 40 7.93 -9.12 -3.17
C ARG A 40 7.11 -8.46 -2.08
N SER A 41 5.78 -8.42 -2.21
CA SER A 41 4.89 -7.80 -1.22
C SER A 41 4.96 -8.57 0.11
N PHE A 42 4.62 -9.87 0.10
CA PHE A 42 4.65 -10.68 1.32
C PHE A 42 6.07 -10.91 1.84
N GLY A 43 7.03 -10.97 0.93
CA GLY A 43 8.44 -10.99 1.25
C GLY A 43 9.02 -9.62 1.55
N ALA A 44 8.27 -8.56 1.84
CA ALA A 44 8.82 -7.23 2.14
C ALA A 44 9.50 -7.20 3.53
N ALA A 45 10.45 -6.27 3.72
CA ALA A 45 11.15 -6.11 5.00
C ALA A 45 10.34 -5.24 6.00
N SER A 46 9.34 -4.52 5.53
CA SER A 46 8.48 -3.64 6.33
C SER A 46 7.11 -3.52 5.69
N PHE A 47 6.10 -3.09 6.46
CA PHE A 47 4.75 -2.83 5.94
C PHE A 47 4.74 -1.74 4.88
N ALA A 48 5.56 -0.70 5.01
CA ALA A 48 5.69 0.31 3.96
C ALA A 48 6.25 -0.29 2.66
N GLY A 49 7.23 -1.21 2.76
CA GLY A 49 7.75 -1.94 1.61
C GLY A 49 6.72 -2.86 0.97
N PHE A 50 5.86 -3.52 1.77
CA PHE A 50 4.75 -4.33 1.26
C PHE A 50 3.92 -3.53 0.25
N TRP A 51 3.52 -2.32 0.62
CA TRP A 51 2.68 -1.45 -0.21
C TRP A 51 3.40 -0.78 -1.38
N GLN A 52 4.74 -0.77 -1.40
CA GLN A 52 5.50 -0.36 -2.59
C GLN A 52 5.42 -1.42 -3.69
N TYR A 53 5.31 -2.70 -3.32
CA TYR A 53 5.22 -3.82 -4.26
C TYR A 53 3.77 -4.19 -4.56
N TRP A 54 2.85 -3.95 -3.63
CA TRP A 54 1.45 -4.29 -3.80
C TRP A 54 0.80 -3.42 -4.90
N ASN A 55 0.47 -4.07 -6.01
CA ASN A 55 -0.15 -3.46 -7.20
C ASN A 55 0.54 -2.15 -7.67
N PRO A 56 1.67 -2.24 -8.37
CA PRO A 56 2.45 -1.07 -8.78
C PRO A 56 1.69 -0.11 -9.72
N ILE A 57 0.74 -0.61 -10.50
CA ILE A 57 -0.08 0.24 -11.39
C ILE A 57 -0.94 1.17 -10.54
N TRP A 58 -1.65 0.59 -9.56
CA TRP A 58 -2.47 1.35 -8.62
C TRP A 58 -1.62 2.29 -7.75
N GLY A 59 -0.47 1.80 -7.26
CA GLY A 59 0.49 2.59 -6.49
C GLY A 59 1.05 3.79 -7.26
N TYR A 60 1.31 3.65 -8.56
CA TYR A 60 1.73 4.76 -9.43
C TYR A 60 0.66 5.84 -9.51
N GLY A 61 -0.59 5.46 -9.78
CA GLY A 61 -1.73 6.38 -9.87
C GLY A 61 -1.97 7.14 -8.56
N LEU A 62 -2.11 6.41 -7.45
CA LEU A 62 -2.27 7.01 -6.13
C LEU A 62 -1.08 7.90 -5.75
N GLY A 63 0.14 7.44 -6.02
CA GLY A 63 1.35 8.18 -5.75
C GLY A 63 1.37 9.54 -6.45
N ARG A 64 1.04 9.56 -7.74
CA ARG A 64 1.12 10.76 -8.59
C ARG A 64 -0.05 11.71 -8.38
N TYR A 65 -1.28 11.19 -8.27
CA TYR A 65 -2.49 12.00 -8.30
C TYR A 65 -3.12 12.23 -6.93
N VAL A 66 -2.75 11.46 -5.90
CA VAL A 66 -3.30 11.60 -4.54
C VAL A 66 -2.21 11.98 -3.55
N TYR A 67 -1.21 11.13 -3.37
CA TYR A 67 -0.17 11.33 -2.37
C TYR A 67 0.70 12.58 -2.65
N ALA A 68 1.18 12.76 -3.89
CA ALA A 68 2.05 13.89 -4.22
C ALA A 68 1.35 15.26 -4.03
N PRO A 69 0.10 15.48 -4.47
CA PRO A 69 -0.66 16.67 -4.12
C PRO A 69 -0.85 16.86 -2.61
N LEU A 70 -1.29 15.82 -1.89
CA LEU A 70 -1.50 15.90 -0.44
C LEU A 70 -0.21 16.24 0.31
N ARG A 71 0.93 15.73 -0.15
CA ARG A 71 2.22 15.97 0.49
C ARG A 71 2.69 17.42 0.42
N ARG A 72 2.16 18.23 -0.52
CA ARG A 72 2.48 19.67 -0.62
C ARG A 72 1.94 20.47 0.56
N VAL A 73 0.86 20.01 1.17
CA VAL A 73 0.17 20.72 2.27
C VAL A 73 0.20 19.97 3.60
N LEU A 74 0.32 18.64 3.58
CA LEU A 74 0.25 17.78 4.78
C LEU A 74 1.59 17.14 5.13
N HIS A 75 1.74 16.79 6.42
CA HIS A 75 2.82 15.95 6.90
C HIS A 75 2.82 14.58 6.19
N PRO A 76 3.99 13.98 5.84
CA PRO A 76 4.03 12.78 5.02
C PRO A 76 3.23 11.60 5.57
N ALA A 77 3.21 11.42 6.89
CA ALA A 77 2.43 10.36 7.53
C ALA A 77 0.92 10.54 7.28
N ILE A 78 0.42 11.77 7.41
CA ILE A 78 -1.00 12.08 7.22
C ILE A 78 -1.36 11.92 5.73
N ALA A 79 -0.53 12.46 4.83
CA ALA A 79 -0.73 12.30 3.39
C ALA A 79 -0.77 10.81 3.00
N PHE A 80 0.08 9.97 3.61
CA PHE A 80 0.11 8.53 3.37
C PHE A 80 -1.18 7.85 3.84
N ILE A 81 -1.62 8.10 5.08
CA ILE A 81 -2.85 7.52 5.63
C ILE A 81 -4.08 7.97 4.81
N LEU A 82 -4.17 9.24 4.43
CA LEU A 82 -5.26 9.73 3.58
C LEU A 82 -5.25 9.12 2.18
N THR A 83 -4.07 8.86 1.61
CA THR A 83 -3.97 8.15 0.33
C THR A 83 -4.56 6.75 0.43
N PHE A 84 -4.30 6.05 1.54
CA PHE A 84 -4.93 4.76 1.84
C PHE A 84 -6.44 4.89 2.00
N ALA A 85 -6.92 5.88 2.76
CA ALA A 85 -8.34 6.12 2.97
C ALA A 85 -9.08 6.36 1.64
N ILE A 86 -8.53 7.21 0.76
CA ILE A 86 -9.07 7.48 -0.57
C ILE A 86 -9.06 6.20 -1.42
N SER A 87 -7.97 5.43 -1.38
CA SER A 87 -7.92 4.14 -2.06
C SER A 87 -9.02 3.19 -1.57
N GLY A 88 -9.22 3.07 -0.25
CA GLY A 88 -10.28 2.24 0.33
C GLY A 88 -11.67 2.70 -0.09
N GLY A 89 -11.91 4.02 -0.10
CA GLY A 89 -13.16 4.61 -0.59
C GLY A 89 -13.44 4.27 -2.05
N LEU A 90 -12.42 4.30 -2.92
CA LEU A 90 -12.58 3.90 -4.33
C LEU A 90 -12.95 2.41 -4.47
N HIS A 91 -12.44 1.54 -3.60
CA HIS A 91 -12.81 0.11 -3.60
C HIS A 91 -14.24 -0.12 -3.09
N ASP A 92 -14.64 0.59 -2.03
CA ASP A 92 -16.02 0.55 -1.53
C ASP A 92 -16.99 1.05 -2.61
N LEU A 93 -16.69 2.17 -3.28
CA LEU A 93 -17.49 2.70 -4.39
C LEU A 93 -17.61 1.71 -5.55
N ALA A 94 -16.50 1.07 -5.95
CA ALA A 94 -16.54 0.04 -6.99
C ALA A 94 -17.41 -1.15 -6.57
N THR A 95 -17.33 -1.56 -5.30
CA THR A 95 -18.14 -2.65 -4.75
C THR A 95 -19.62 -2.27 -4.73
N MET A 96 -19.96 -1.05 -4.31
CA MET A 96 -21.33 -0.53 -4.32
C MET A 96 -21.90 -0.49 -5.74
N ALA A 97 -21.11 -0.03 -6.72
CA ALA A 97 -21.54 0.05 -8.12
C ALA A 97 -21.85 -1.33 -8.72
N VAL A 98 -21.07 -2.35 -8.37
CA VAL A 98 -21.29 -3.73 -8.84
C VAL A 98 -22.46 -4.41 -8.12
N ARG A 99 -22.56 -4.22 -6.80
CA ARG A 99 -23.57 -4.91 -5.96
C ARG A 99 -24.90 -4.18 -5.84
N TRP A 100 -24.96 -2.91 -6.22
CA TRP A 100 -26.10 -2.01 -5.99
C TRP A 100 -26.53 -1.94 -4.52
N SER A 101 -25.58 -2.09 -3.59
CA SER A 101 -25.81 -2.07 -2.15
C SER A 101 -24.69 -1.31 -1.42
N PRO A 102 -24.97 -0.62 -0.30
CA PRO A 102 -23.92 0.02 0.50
C PRO A 102 -22.81 -0.97 0.90
N ALA A 103 -21.56 -0.53 0.79
CA ALA A 103 -20.38 -1.29 1.19
C ALA A 103 -19.43 -0.38 1.96
N PHE A 104 -19.05 -0.77 3.17
CA PHE A 104 -18.17 0.04 4.01
C PHE A 104 -17.17 -0.87 4.74
N LEU A 105 -16.25 -1.44 3.97
CA LEU A 105 -15.23 -2.36 4.49
C LEU A 105 -13.82 -1.87 4.16
N PHE A 106 -13.59 -1.51 2.89
CA PHE A 106 -12.25 -1.20 2.41
C PHE A 106 -11.74 0.12 2.97
N THR A 107 -12.60 1.12 3.14
CA THR A 107 -12.23 2.42 3.74
C THR A 107 -11.65 2.27 5.16
N PRO A 108 -12.38 1.71 6.15
CA PRO A 108 -11.82 1.55 7.50
C PRO A 108 -10.62 0.60 7.52
N TRP A 109 -10.64 -0.47 6.71
CA TRP A 109 -9.51 -1.39 6.63
C TRP A 109 -8.25 -0.71 6.10
N PHE A 110 -8.34 0.04 5.00
CA PHE A 110 -7.19 0.71 4.40
C PHE A 110 -6.64 1.81 5.30
N VAL A 111 -7.48 2.52 6.06
CA VAL A 111 -7.01 3.47 7.08
C VAL A 111 -6.12 2.76 8.11
N LEU A 112 -6.58 1.62 8.63
CA LEU A 112 -5.79 0.82 9.58
C LEU A 112 -4.49 0.30 8.97
N LEU A 113 -4.53 -0.14 7.71
CA LEU A 113 -3.33 -0.53 6.97
C LEU A 113 -2.35 0.66 6.84
N GLY A 114 -2.83 1.82 6.41
CA GLY A 114 -2.03 3.04 6.30
C GLY A 114 -1.38 3.44 7.63
N MET A 115 -2.13 3.37 8.73
CA MET A 115 -1.61 3.62 10.07
C MET A 115 -0.55 2.59 10.47
N GLY A 116 -0.81 1.29 10.27
CA GLY A 116 0.15 0.23 10.58
C GLY A 116 1.46 0.39 9.79
N ALA A 117 1.38 0.81 8.53
CA ALA A 117 2.57 1.09 7.72
C ALA A 117 3.36 2.32 8.21
N VAL A 118 2.69 3.37 8.67
CA VAL A 118 3.34 4.52 9.32
C VAL A 118 3.97 4.10 10.64
N LEU A 119 3.26 3.36 11.49
CA LEU A 119 3.76 2.87 12.77
C LEU A 119 4.98 1.97 12.59
N GLY A 120 4.95 1.04 11.63
CA GLY A 120 6.10 0.21 11.28
C GLY A 120 7.32 1.04 10.87
N ARG A 121 7.12 2.13 10.11
CA ARG A 121 8.21 3.06 9.78
C ARG A 121 8.75 3.80 11.00
N VAL A 122 7.87 4.32 11.85
CA VAL A 122 8.26 5.04 13.08
C VAL A 122 9.00 4.13 14.06
N ALA A 123 8.60 2.87 14.15
CA ALA A 123 9.26 1.85 14.96
C ALA A 123 10.59 1.33 14.37
N GLY A 124 11.02 1.82 13.20
CA GLY A 124 12.24 1.35 12.55
C GLY A 124 12.18 -0.11 12.11
N MET A 125 10.99 -0.61 11.74
CA MET A 125 10.77 -2.00 11.37
C MET A 125 11.66 -2.43 10.20
N ASP A 126 12.50 -3.43 10.43
CA ASP A 126 13.32 -4.08 9.41
C ASP A 126 13.37 -5.61 9.65
N LEU A 127 12.74 -6.34 8.73
CA LEU A 127 12.74 -7.81 8.68
C LEU A 127 13.72 -8.36 7.64
N ALA A 128 14.60 -7.56 7.04
CA ALA A 128 15.49 -8.00 5.96
C ALA A 128 16.40 -9.17 6.37
N LYS A 129 16.83 -9.20 7.64
CA LYS A 129 17.66 -10.28 8.21
C LYS A 129 16.86 -11.53 8.58
N ARG A 130 15.53 -11.49 8.49
CA ARG A 130 14.65 -12.60 8.86
C ARG A 130 14.38 -13.50 7.66
N PRO A 131 14.15 -14.81 7.86
CA PRO A 131 13.84 -15.72 6.78
C PRO A 131 12.55 -15.33 6.05
N PHE A 132 12.45 -15.68 4.78
CA PHE A 132 11.34 -15.30 3.91
C PHE A 132 9.96 -15.67 4.49
N TRP A 133 9.81 -16.89 5.01
CA TRP A 133 8.54 -17.33 5.60
C TRP A 133 8.10 -16.44 6.76
N LEU A 134 9.02 -15.96 7.60
CA LEU A 134 8.67 -15.11 8.73
C LEU A 134 8.19 -13.73 8.24
N ARG A 135 8.80 -13.22 7.17
CA ARG A 135 8.35 -11.97 6.53
C ARG A 135 6.95 -12.14 5.96
N VAL A 136 6.67 -13.26 5.30
CA VAL A 136 5.33 -13.59 4.79
C VAL A 136 4.33 -13.65 5.93
N THR A 137 4.63 -14.38 7.01
CA THR A 137 3.76 -14.52 8.17
C THR A 137 3.46 -13.17 8.81
N VAL A 138 4.48 -12.33 9.04
CA VAL A 138 4.29 -11.01 9.66
C VAL A 138 3.48 -10.07 8.77
N ASN A 139 3.76 -10.01 7.47
CA ASN A 139 2.99 -9.17 6.55
C ASN A 139 1.54 -9.66 6.41
N LEU A 140 1.32 -10.98 6.38
CA LEU A 140 -0.03 -11.55 6.34
C LEU A 140 -0.81 -11.29 7.64
N ALA A 141 -0.16 -11.50 8.79
CA ALA A 141 -0.75 -11.20 10.10
C ALA A 141 -1.14 -9.73 10.21
N TYR A 142 -0.31 -8.81 9.70
CA TYR A 142 -0.63 -7.39 9.62
C TYR A 142 -1.92 -7.12 8.82
N LEU A 143 -2.09 -7.73 7.64
CA LEU A 143 -3.33 -7.58 6.85
C LEU A 143 -4.56 -8.04 7.64
N VAL A 144 -4.46 -9.21 8.29
CA VAL A 144 -5.54 -9.83 9.06
C VAL A 144 -5.87 -9.02 10.30
N VAL A 145 -4.86 -8.62 11.09
CA VAL A 145 -5.04 -7.81 12.31
C VAL A 145 -5.71 -6.48 11.99
N CYS A 146 -5.38 -5.85 10.85
CA CYS A 146 -6.07 -4.64 10.41
C CYS A 146 -7.50 -4.94 9.89
N LEU A 147 -7.77 -6.13 9.34
CA LEU A 147 -9.07 -6.49 8.79
C LEU A 147 -10.11 -6.74 9.90
N LEU A 148 -9.73 -7.42 10.99
CA LEU A 148 -10.64 -7.77 12.09
C LEU A 148 -11.46 -6.59 12.63
N PRO A 149 -10.87 -5.46 13.04
CA PRO A 149 -11.63 -4.31 13.50
C PRO A 149 -12.45 -3.65 12.38
N ALA A 150 -11.99 -3.68 11.13
CA ALA A 150 -12.78 -3.15 10.00
C ALA A 150 -14.05 -3.97 9.75
N VAL A 151 -13.96 -5.30 9.85
CA VAL A 151 -15.12 -6.20 9.79
C VAL A 151 -16.06 -5.97 10.98
N ALA A 152 -15.52 -5.80 12.18
CA ALA A 152 -16.32 -5.46 13.35
C ALA A 152 -17.10 -4.16 13.13
N VAL A 153 -16.43 -3.08 12.69
CA VAL A 153 -17.07 -1.80 12.36
C VAL A 153 -18.14 -1.95 11.29
N ARG A 154 -17.85 -2.70 10.22
CA ARG A 154 -18.82 -2.97 9.15
C ARG A 154 -20.10 -3.59 9.71
N ASN A 155 -19.99 -4.64 10.50
CA ASN A 155 -21.14 -5.37 11.05
C ASN A 155 -21.95 -4.55 12.06
N TRP A 156 -21.38 -3.47 12.60
CA TRP A 156 -22.09 -2.52 13.46
C TRP A 156 -22.86 -1.45 12.66
N ILE A 157 -22.42 -1.15 11.43
CA ILE A 157 -22.99 -0.06 10.60
C ILE A 157 -23.99 -0.60 9.56
N LEU A 158 -23.71 -1.77 8.97
CA LEU A 158 -24.46 -2.39 7.88
C LEU A 158 -25.01 -3.75 8.30
#